data_AF-H1AER4-F1
#
_entry.id   AF-H1AER4-F1
#
_cell.length_a   1.000
_cell.length_b   1.000
_cell.length_c   1.000
_cell.angle_alpha   90.00
_cell.angle_beta   90.00
_cell.angle_gamma   90.00
#
_symmetry.space_group_name_H-M   'P 1'
#
loop_
_entity.id
_entity.type
_entity.pdbx_description
1 polymer ?
#
loop_
_entity_poly.entity_id
_entity_poly.type
_entity_poly.pdbx_seq_one_letter_code
_entity_poly.pdbx_strand_id
1 'polypeptide(L)'
;VFVNDQFLNWDPEHRIKVRIVSARAYHSLFMHNMCIRPTPEELENFGTPDFTIYNAGQFPCNRYTHYMTSSTSIDLNLARREMVILGTQYAGEMKKGLFSVMHYLMPKRQILSLHSGSNMGKDGDVALFFGLSGTGKTTLSTDQNRYLIGDDEHCWSENGVSNIEGGCYAKCIDLSKEKEPDIYHAIKFGA
;
A
#
# COMPACT_ATOMS: atom_id res chain seq x y z
N VAL A 1 -18.09 11.05 -5.83
CA VAL A 1 -16.61 11.08 -5.71
C VAL A 1 -16.29 10.85 -4.25
N PHE A 2 -15.33 9.98 -3.95
CA PHE A 2 -14.85 9.72 -2.59
C PHE A 2 -13.44 10.26 -2.46
N VAL A 3 -13.15 10.92 -1.33
CA VAL A 3 -11.83 11.47 -1.04
C VAL A 3 -11.42 11.00 0.34
N ASN A 4 -10.22 10.44 0.46
CA ASN A 4 -9.61 10.17 1.76
C ASN A 4 -8.15 10.61 1.77
N ASP A 5 -7.75 11.14 2.91
CA ASP A 5 -6.39 11.55 3.22
C ASP A 5 -5.80 10.49 4.15
N GLN A 6 -4.62 9.97 3.80
CA GLN A 6 -3.97 8.86 4.49
C GLN A 6 -2.46 9.09 4.56
N PHE A 7 -1.77 8.27 5.35
CA PHE A 7 -0.32 8.24 5.41
C PHE A 7 0.26 6.96 4.83
N LEU A 8 1.50 7.04 4.36
CA LEU A 8 2.38 5.91 4.11
C LEU A 8 3.58 5.99 5.04
N ASN A 9 4.14 4.84 5.37
CA ASN A 9 5.30 4.67 6.25
C ASN A 9 5.01 5.01 7.72
N TRP A 10 5.18 4.01 8.58
CA TRP A 10 5.02 4.15 10.03
C TRP A 10 6.15 4.94 10.70
N ASP A 11 7.29 5.14 10.03
CA ASP A 11 8.35 6.04 10.49
C ASP A 11 7.90 7.51 10.33
N PRO A 12 7.67 8.25 11.43
CA PRO A 12 7.16 9.62 11.38
C PRO A 12 8.06 10.60 10.62
N GLU A 13 9.38 10.40 10.65
CA GLU A 13 10.35 11.29 9.96
C GLU A 13 10.30 11.11 8.43
N HIS A 14 9.80 9.96 7.99
CA HIS A 14 9.78 9.56 6.59
C HIS A 14 8.38 9.24 6.08
N ARG A 15 7.36 9.67 6.83
CA ARG A 15 5.96 9.55 6.46
C ARG A 15 5.64 10.37 5.22
N ILE A 16 4.75 9.85 4.37
CA ILE A 16 4.28 10.53 3.16
C ILE A 16 2.77 10.73 3.27
N LYS A 17 2.30 11.95 3.04
CA LYS A 17 0.88 12.30 3.03
C LYS A 17 0.30 12.02 1.66
N VAL A 18 -0.71 11.16 1.58
CA VAL A 18 -1.35 10.79 0.33
C VAL A 18 -2.83 11.16 0.32
N ARG A 19 -3.30 11.76 -0.78
CA ARG A 19 -4.71 12.00 -1.03
C ARG A 19 -5.21 11.05 -2.11
N ILE A 20 -6.28 10.33 -1.82
CA ILE A 20 -6.88 9.37 -2.73
C ILE A 20 -8.22 9.92 -3.16
N VAL A 21 -8.38 10.17 -4.46
CA VAL A 21 -9.63 10.58 -5.09
C VAL A 21 -10.12 9.42 -5.95
N SER A 22 -11.26 8.82 -5.61
CA SER A 22 -11.80 7.67 -6.34
C SER A 22 -13.25 7.87 -6.80
N ALA A 23 -13.56 7.27 -7.96
CA ALA A 23 -14.94 7.23 -8.47
C ALA A 23 -15.82 6.22 -7.70
N ARG A 24 -15.24 5.13 -7.18
CA ARG A 24 -15.97 4.03 -6.51
C ARG A 24 -15.71 3.97 -5.02
N ALA A 25 -16.75 3.65 -4.25
CA ALA A 25 -16.69 3.55 -2.78
C ALA A 25 -15.68 2.49 -2.31
N TYR A 26 -15.66 1.30 -2.93
CA TYR A 26 -14.75 0.24 -2.51
C TYR A 26 -13.28 0.58 -2.75
N HIS A 27 -12.94 1.41 -3.74
CA HIS A 27 -11.56 1.89 -3.92
C HIS A 27 -11.15 2.80 -2.77
N SER A 28 -12.07 3.64 -2.28
CA SER A 28 -11.82 4.45 -1.08
C SER A 28 -11.66 3.57 0.16
N LEU A 29 -12.52 2.56 0.34
CA LEU A 29 -12.40 1.59 1.43
C LEU A 29 -11.09 0.80 1.35
N PHE A 30 -10.71 0.35 0.15
CA PHE A 30 -9.45 -0.36 -0.08
C PHE A 30 -8.26 0.48 0.37
N MET A 31 -8.18 1.75 -0.02
CA MET A 31 -7.07 2.61 0.41
C MET A 31 -7.15 2.98 1.89
N HIS A 32 -8.35 3.06 2.47
CA HIS A 32 -8.52 3.21 3.92
C HIS A 32 -7.98 2.01 4.71
N ASN A 33 -8.05 0.81 4.12
CA ASN A 33 -7.49 -0.41 4.71
C ASN A 33 -5.99 -0.55 4.45
N MET A 34 -5.52 -0.18 3.26
CA MET A 34 -4.13 -0.39 2.85
C MET A 34 -3.17 0.71 3.30
N CYS A 35 -3.63 1.93 3.52
CA CYS A 35 -2.81 3.02 4.03
C CYS A 35 -2.97 3.19 5.54
N ILE A 36 -2.06 3.97 6.13
CA ILE A 36 -2.10 4.31 7.55
C ILE A 36 -3.16 5.38 7.76
N ARG A 37 -4.12 5.07 8.61
CA ARG A 37 -5.25 5.96 8.92
C ARG A 37 -4.81 7.09 9.84
N PRO A 38 -4.98 8.36 9.43
CA PRO A 38 -4.72 9.48 10.32
C PRO A 38 -5.74 9.51 11.44
N THR A 39 -5.32 10.01 12.61
CA THR A 39 -6.21 10.40 13.69
C THR A 39 -7.05 11.63 13.30
N PRO A 40 -8.17 11.91 14.00
CA PRO A 40 -8.97 13.11 13.73
C PRO A 40 -8.14 14.42 13.77
N GLU A 41 -7.23 14.55 14.74
CA GLU A 41 -6.34 15.71 14.85
C GLU A 41 -5.34 15.80 13.68
N GLU A 42 -4.76 14.66 13.25
CA GLU A 42 -3.89 14.62 12.07
C GLU A 42 -4.66 14.95 10.78
N LEU A 43 -5.95 14.62 10.68
CA LEU A 43 -6.80 15.01 9.54
C LEU A 43 -7.08 16.50 9.52
N GLU A 44 -7.42 17.10 10.67
CA GLU A 44 -7.63 18.55 10.79
C GLU A 44 -6.36 19.32 10.39
N ASN A 45 -5.20 18.76 10.73
CA ASN A 45 -3.88 19.35 10.45
C ASN A 45 -3.20 18.75 9.20
N PHE A 46 -3.92 18.01 8.34
CA PHE A 46 -3.30 17.25 7.25
C PHE A 46 -2.61 18.14 6.22
N GLY A 47 -3.17 19.33 5.98
CA GLY A 47 -2.63 20.32 5.04
C GLY A 47 -2.59 19.81 3.60
N THR A 48 -1.52 20.15 2.88
CA THR A 48 -1.31 19.73 1.48
C THR A 48 -0.76 18.30 1.43
N PRO A 49 -1.33 17.38 0.63
CA PRO A 49 -0.77 16.05 0.44
C PRO A 49 0.59 16.13 -0.29
N ASP A 50 1.48 15.21 0.03
CA ASP A 50 2.74 15.05 -0.70
C ASP A 50 2.52 14.38 -2.06
N PHE A 51 1.49 13.55 -2.19
CA PHE A 51 1.16 12.86 -3.43
C PHE A 51 -0.35 12.63 -3.56
N THR A 52 -0.91 12.71 -4.77
CA THR A 52 -2.34 12.53 -5.01
C THR A 52 -2.62 11.44 -6.05
N ILE A 53 -3.54 10.53 -5.76
CA ILE A 53 -4.06 9.55 -6.73
C ILE A 53 -5.43 9.99 -7.23
N TYR A 54 -5.60 9.99 -8.54
CA TYR A 54 -6.88 10.10 -9.22
C TYR A 54 -7.24 8.75 -9.83
N ASN A 55 -8.08 7.99 -9.12
CA ASN A 55 -8.61 6.73 -9.62
C ASN A 55 -9.94 6.96 -10.35
N ALA A 56 -9.83 7.13 -11.66
CA ALA A 56 -10.93 7.17 -12.62
C ALA A 56 -10.99 5.87 -13.45
N GLY A 57 -10.65 4.73 -12.84
CA GLY A 57 -10.49 3.44 -13.49
C GLY A 57 -11.70 2.90 -14.27
N GLN A 58 -12.91 3.41 -13.99
CA GLN A 58 -14.12 3.11 -14.76
C GLN A 58 -14.14 3.80 -16.14
N PHE A 59 -13.37 4.88 -16.31
CA PHE A 59 -13.29 5.63 -17.54
C PHE A 59 -12.09 5.13 -18.36
N PRO A 60 -12.27 4.80 -19.66
CA PRO A 60 -11.18 4.31 -20.49
C PRO A 60 -10.18 5.42 -20.81
N CYS A 61 -8.91 5.07 -20.95
CA CYS A 61 -7.90 5.95 -21.52
C CYS A 61 -8.14 6.14 -23.03
N ASN A 62 -7.84 7.34 -23.54
CA ASN A 62 -7.85 7.62 -24.97
C ASN A 62 -6.61 7.00 -25.65
N ARG A 63 -6.83 5.95 -26.46
CA ARG A 63 -5.78 5.24 -27.20
C ARG A 63 -5.05 6.09 -28.25
N TYR A 64 -5.63 7.23 -28.65
CA TYR A 64 -5.02 8.15 -29.61
C TYR A 64 -4.10 9.17 -28.93
N THR A 65 -4.05 9.21 -27.60
CA THR A 65 -3.05 10.01 -26.87
C THR A 65 -1.67 9.39 -27.06
N HIS A 66 -0.66 10.25 -27.21
CA HIS A 66 0.73 9.83 -27.41
C HIS A 66 1.20 8.87 -26.30
N TYR A 67 1.95 7.84 -26.66
CA TYR A 67 2.42 6.74 -25.79
C TYR A 67 1.35 5.77 -25.24
N MET A 68 0.06 5.99 -25.49
CA MET A 68 -0.98 5.05 -25.05
C MET A 68 -1.06 3.85 -26.00
N THR A 69 -1.02 2.64 -25.44
CA THR A 69 -1.09 1.38 -26.21
C THR A 69 -2.40 0.63 -26.02
N SER A 70 -3.20 1.00 -25.03
CA SER A 70 -4.46 0.33 -24.69
C SER A 70 -5.49 1.30 -24.11
N SER A 71 -6.70 0.82 -23.81
CA SER A 71 -7.71 1.61 -23.09
C SER A 71 -7.40 1.75 -21.59
N THR A 72 -6.28 1.22 -21.12
CA THR A 72 -5.83 1.25 -19.73
C THR A 72 -4.54 2.06 -19.63
N SER A 73 -4.45 2.93 -18.61
CA SER A 73 -3.27 3.74 -18.31
C SER A 73 -3.15 3.93 -16.80
N ILE A 74 -1.92 3.81 -16.31
CA ILE A 74 -1.54 3.96 -14.91
C ILE A 74 -0.29 4.84 -14.93
N ASP A 75 -0.50 6.15 -14.97
CA ASP A 75 0.58 7.12 -15.20
C ASP A 75 0.95 7.84 -13.91
N LEU A 76 2.26 7.92 -13.63
CA LEU A 76 2.84 8.60 -12.48
C LEU A 76 3.61 9.84 -12.94
N ASN A 77 3.29 10.99 -12.38
CA ASN A 77 4.01 12.24 -12.62
C ASN A 77 4.68 12.72 -11.33
N LEU A 78 6.01 12.56 -11.24
CA LEU A 78 6.79 12.91 -10.05
C LEU A 78 6.93 14.43 -9.83
N ALA A 79 6.89 15.23 -10.89
CA ALA A 79 6.99 16.69 -10.79
C ALA A 79 5.69 17.29 -10.23
N ARG A 80 4.54 16.79 -10.71
CA ARG A 80 3.21 17.17 -10.23
C ARG A 80 2.81 16.43 -8.94
N ARG A 81 3.50 15.32 -8.63
CA ARG A 81 3.21 14.42 -7.51
C ARG A 81 1.81 13.83 -7.60
N GLU A 82 1.47 13.35 -8.80
CA GLU A 82 0.15 12.84 -9.13
C GLU A 82 0.25 11.46 -9.77
N MET A 83 -0.77 10.63 -9.54
CA MET A 83 -1.03 9.39 -10.26
C MET A 83 -2.41 9.44 -10.87
N VAL A 84 -2.54 9.00 -12.12
CA VAL A 84 -3.84 8.88 -12.80
C VAL A 84 -4.04 7.44 -13.22
N ILE A 85 -5.18 6.85 -12.84
CA ILE A 85 -5.57 5.49 -13.19
C ILE A 85 -6.83 5.55 -14.06
N LEU A 86 -6.73 5.00 -15.26
CA LEU A 86 -7.79 4.91 -16.26
C LEU A 86 -7.91 3.48 -16.79
N GLY A 87 -9.14 3.05 -17.08
CA GLY A 87 -9.42 1.79 -17.77
C GLY A 87 -9.04 0.51 -17.03
N THR A 88 -8.85 0.58 -15.71
CA THR A 88 -8.66 -0.59 -14.84
C THR A 88 -9.31 -0.33 -13.50
N GLN A 89 -10.00 -1.34 -12.98
CA GLN A 89 -10.66 -1.26 -11.66
C GLN A 89 -9.95 -2.14 -10.63
N TYR A 90 -8.79 -2.71 -10.99
CA TYR A 90 -7.98 -3.46 -10.05
C TYR A 90 -7.42 -2.52 -8.96
N ALA A 91 -7.76 -2.77 -7.71
CA ALA A 91 -7.41 -1.88 -6.60
C ALA A 91 -5.90 -1.87 -6.30
N GLY A 92 -5.22 -3.00 -6.61
CA GLY A 92 -3.78 -3.15 -6.43
C GLY A 92 -2.95 -2.13 -7.22
N GLU A 93 -3.50 -1.52 -8.27
CA GLU A 93 -2.83 -0.43 -8.99
C GLU A 93 -2.55 0.77 -8.08
N MET A 94 -3.49 1.15 -7.20
CA MET A 94 -3.29 2.26 -6.27
C MET A 94 -2.21 1.93 -5.25
N LYS A 95 -2.25 0.73 -4.67
CA LYS A 95 -1.24 0.23 -3.71
C LYS A 95 0.16 0.24 -4.35
N LYS A 96 0.32 -0.46 -5.49
CA LYS A 96 1.62 -0.61 -6.15
C LYS A 96 2.13 0.68 -6.80
N GLY A 97 1.22 1.59 -7.19
CA GLY A 97 1.59 2.94 -7.59
C GLY A 97 2.26 3.73 -6.46
N LEU A 98 1.66 3.73 -5.26
CA LEU A 98 2.26 4.35 -4.08
C LEU A 98 3.55 3.68 -3.66
N PHE A 99 3.61 2.34 -3.70
CA PHE A 99 4.85 1.61 -3.45
C PHE A 99 5.96 2.01 -4.42
N SER A 100 5.64 2.18 -5.70
CA SER A 100 6.60 2.66 -6.70
C SER A 100 7.11 4.07 -6.38
N VAL A 101 6.25 4.95 -5.86
CA VAL A 101 6.64 6.27 -5.35
C VAL A 101 7.59 6.14 -4.15
N MET A 102 7.30 5.24 -3.21
CA MET A 102 8.19 4.96 -2.08
C MET A 102 9.55 4.42 -2.53
N HIS A 103 9.56 3.50 -3.50
CA HIS A 103 10.78 2.98 -4.12
C HIS A 103 11.62 4.06 -4.82
N TYR A 104 11.01 5.15 -5.27
CA TYR A 104 11.73 6.30 -5.83
C TYR A 104 12.23 7.28 -4.75
N LEU A 105 11.39 7.59 -3.76
CA LEU A 105 11.67 8.63 -2.76
C LEU A 105 12.61 8.15 -1.66
N MET A 106 12.45 6.92 -1.18
CA MET A 106 13.20 6.41 -0.03
C MET A 106 14.70 6.27 -0.32
N PRO A 107 15.15 5.72 -1.47
CA PRO A 107 16.58 5.66 -1.76
C PRO A 107 17.25 7.04 -1.86
N LYS A 108 16.51 8.07 -2.30
CA LYS A 108 17.01 9.46 -2.30
C LYS A 108 17.26 10.00 -0.89
N ARG A 109 16.62 9.41 0.13
CA ARG A 109 16.83 9.69 1.55
C ARG A 109 17.79 8.68 2.21
N GLN A 110 18.49 7.86 1.42
CA GLN A 110 19.35 6.77 1.92
C GLN A 110 18.59 5.70 2.73
N ILE A 111 17.30 5.52 2.45
CA ILE A 111 16.45 4.50 3.07
C ILE A 111 16.19 3.40 2.04
N LEU A 112 16.40 2.15 2.45
CA LEU A 112 16.17 1.00 1.59
C LEU A 112 14.68 0.63 1.60
N SER A 113 13.98 0.83 0.49
CA SER A 113 12.61 0.34 0.33
C SER A 113 12.62 -1.10 -0.19
N LEU A 114 11.76 -1.96 0.36
CA LEU A 114 11.80 -3.41 0.19
C LEU A 114 10.43 -3.97 -0.17
N HIS A 115 10.39 -4.91 -1.13
CA HIS A 115 9.24 -5.76 -1.38
C HIS A 115 9.40 -7.06 -0.59
N SER A 116 8.91 -7.07 0.65
CA SER A 116 9.15 -8.14 1.62
C SER A 116 7.98 -8.30 2.60
N GLY A 117 7.81 -9.50 3.16
CA GLY A 117 7.10 -9.65 4.44
C GLY A 117 8.06 -9.38 5.60
N SER A 118 7.56 -9.00 6.77
CA SER A 118 8.38 -8.80 7.95
C SER A 118 7.64 -9.08 9.26
N ASN A 119 8.34 -9.65 10.22
CA ASN A 119 7.85 -9.88 11.57
C ASN A 119 8.97 -9.77 12.61
N MET A 120 8.59 -9.65 13.87
CA MET A 120 9.48 -9.47 15.01
C MET A 120 9.25 -10.56 16.06
N GLY A 121 10.33 -11.13 16.58
CA GLY A 121 10.28 -12.06 17.70
C GLY A 121 10.01 -11.34 19.02
N LYS A 122 9.76 -12.11 20.08
CA LYS A 122 9.46 -11.56 21.42
C LYS A 122 10.65 -10.79 22.01
N ASP A 123 11.87 -11.16 21.60
CA ASP A 123 13.11 -10.53 22.06
C ASP A 123 13.56 -9.38 21.14
N GLY A 124 12.74 -9.00 20.15
CA GLY A 124 12.99 -7.87 19.25
C GLY A 124 13.78 -8.19 17.98
N ASP A 125 14.13 -9.45 17.73
CA ASP A 125 14.78 -9.86 16.49
C ASP A 125 13.83 -9.70 15.30
N VAL A 126 14.26 -9.02 14.23
CA VAL A 126 13.45 -8.76 13.04
C VAL A 126 13.86 -9.67 11.90
N ALA A 127 12.87 -10.25 11.21
CA ALA A 127 13.07 -11.05 10.00
C ALA A 127 12.42 -10.38 8.78
N LEU A 128 13.03 -10.56 7.61
CA LEU A 128 12.55 -10.08 6.32
C LEU A 128 12.42 -11.26 5.35
N PHE A 129 11.29 -11.35 4.65
CA PHE A 129 10.96 -12.44 3.73
C PHE A 129 10.81 -11.87 2.32
N PHE A 130 11.85 -11.99 1.50
CA PHE A 130 11.82 -11.57 0.11
C PHE A 130 11.11 -12.59 -0.77
N GLY A 131 10.36 -12.12 -1.76
CA GLY A 131 9.70 -13.00 -2.71
C GLY A 131 8.68 -12.28 -3.58
N LEU A 132 8.35 -12.87 -4.73
CA LEU A 132 7.30 -12.35 -5.60
C LEU A 132 5.91 -12.62 -5.03
N SER A 133 4.86 -12.12 -5.70
CA SER A 133 3.49 -12.35 -5.27
C SER A 133 3.12 -13.84 -5.34
N GLY A 134 2.75 -14.44 -4.22
CA GLY A 134 2.38 -15.86 -4.14
C GLY A 134 3.53 -16.82 -3.83
N THR A 135 4.71 -16.33 -3.42
CA THR A 135 5.84 -17.18 -3.01
C THR A 135 5.93 -17.36 -1.48
N GLY A 136 4.82 -17.17 -0.75
CA GLY A 136 4.74 -17.45 0.69
C GLY A 136 5.11 -16.31 1.65
N LYS A 137 5.38 -15.07 1.17
CA LYS A 137 5.72 -13.93 2.04
C LYS A 137 4.70 -13.72 3.17
N THR A 138 3.42 -13.55 2.80
CA THR A 138 2.32 -13.34 3.75
C THR A 138 2.25 -14.50 4.73
N THR A 139 2.13 -15.74 4.24
CA THR A 139 2.03 -16.95 5.06
C THR A 139 3.19 -17.10 6.05
N LEU A 140 4.45 -16.86 5.64
CA LEU A 140 5.62 -16.94 6.51
C LEU A 140 5.74 -15.77 7.49
N SER A 141 5.24 -14.59 7.12
CA SER A 141 5.25 -13.42 8.00
C SER A 141 4.21 -13.52 9.13
N THR A 142 3.06 -14.18 8.88
CA THR A 142 2.02 -14.50 9.87
C THR A 142 2.34 -15.78 10.67
N ASP A 143 3.47 -15.78 11.36
CA ASP A 143 3.82 -16.81 12.34
C ASP A 143 3.17 -16.48 13.69
N GLN A 144 2.45 -17.43 14.30
CA GLN A 144 1.78 -17.27 15.60
C GLN A 144 2.73 -16.93 16.76
N ASN A 145 4.03 -17.22 16.62
CA ASN A 145 5.03 -16.94 17.65
C ASN A 145 5.70 -15.57 17.49
N ARG A 146 5.35 -14.81 16.45
CA ARG A 146 5.99 -13.54 16.10
C ARG A 146 4.95 -12.44 15.89
N TYR A 147 5.35 -11.20 16.11
CA TYR A 147 4.52 -10.03 15.86
C TYR A 147 4.67 -9.61 14.39
N LEU A 148 3.56 -9.58 13.65
CA LEU A 148 3.55 -9.11 12.26
C LEU A 148 3.90 -7.61 12.20
N ILE A 149 4.88 -7.24 11.39
CA ILE A 149 5.18 -5.84 11.05
C ILE A 149 4.40 -5.45 9.79
N GLY A 150 4.43 -6.29 8.76
CA GLY A 150 3.67 -6.13 7.51
C GLY A 150 3.95 -7.28 6.55
N ASP A 151 3.10 -7.49 5.55
CA ASP A 151 3.16 -8.68 4.68
C ASP A 151 3.82 -8.45 3.31
N ASP A 152 3.99 -7.20 2.87
CA ASP A 152 4.41 -6.92 1.49
C ASP A 152 5.38 -5.73 1.31
N GLU A 153 5.25 -4.61 2.03
CA GLU A 153 6.02 -3.39 1.70
C GLU A 153 6.67 -2.73 2.93
N HIS A 154 8.01 -2.63 2.94
CA HIS A 154 8.77 -2.08 4.08
C HIS A 154 9.81 -1.04 3.65
N CYS A 155 10.24 -0.24 4.63
CA CYS A 155 11.45 0.58 4.57
C CYS A 155 12.43 0.12 5.64
N TRP A 156 13.72 0.17 5.34
CA TRP A 156 14.80 -0.10 6.29
C TRP A 156 15.73 1.13 6.33
N SER A 157 15.69 1.85 7.45
CA SER A 157 16.53 3.00 7.76
C SER A 157 17.53 2.66 8.87
N GLU A 158 18.33 3.64 9.30
CA GLU A 158 19.23 3.50 10.46
C GLU A 158 18.48 3.20 11.77
N ASN A 159 17.19 3.57 11.84
CA ASN A 159 16.33 3.35 13.00
C ASN A 159 15.61 1.97 12.98
N GLY A 160 15.79 1.18 11.92
CA GLY A 160 15.21 -0.16 11.79
C GLY A 160 14.22 -0.30 10.63
N VAL A 161 13.32 -1.27 10.76
CA VAL A 161 12.34 -1.62 9.72
C VAL A 161 10.97 -1.02 10.04
N SER A 162 10.38 -0.32 9.09
CA SER A 162 9.02 0.22 9.17
C SER A 162 8.13 -0.34 8.06
N ASN A 163 6.86 -0.59 8.37
CA ASN A 163 5.87 -0.93 7.36
C ASN A 163 5.45 0.34 6.59
N ILE A 164 5.28 0.22 5.27
CA ILE A 164 4.74 1.30 4.43
C ILE A 164 3.21 1.39 4.58
N GLU A 165 2.57 0.26 4.88
CA GLU A 165 1.13 0.06 4.78
C GLU A 165 0.41 0.12 6.15
N GLY A 166 -0.91 0.28 6.11
CA GLY A 166 -1.79 0.18 7.27
C GLY A 166 -2.60 -1.11 7.35
N GLY A 167 -2.44 -2.02 6.39
CA GLY A 167 -3.17 -3.29 6.30
C GLY A 167 -2.48 -4.28 5.37
N CYS A 168 -3.17 -5.38 5.07
CA CYS A 168 -2.62 -6.50 4.28
C CYS A 168 -3.55 -6.84 3.11
N TYR A 169 -2.96 -7.06 1.93
CA TYR A 169 -3.71 -7.42 0.72
C TYR A 169 -3.43 -8.88 0.33
N ALA A 170 -3.94 -9.79 1.17
CA ALA A 170 -3.70 -11.22 1.06
C ALA A 170 -4.43 -11.87 -0.13
N LYS A 171 -3.82 -12.93 -0.69
CA LYS A 171 -4.50 -13.81 -1.65
C LYS A 171 -5.43 -14.75 -0.90
N CYS A 172 -6.66 -14.92 -1.41
CA CYS A 172 -7.65 -15.81 -0.80
C CYS A 172 -7.90 -17.11 -1.60
N ILE A 173 -7.10 -17.38 -2.64
CA ILE A 173 -7.20 -18.64 -3.38
C ILE A 173 -6.80 -19.79 -2.45
N ASP A 174 -7.64 -20.82 -2.36
CA ASP A 174 -7.47 -21.97 -1.46
C ASP A 174 -7.35 -21.65 0.04
N LEU A 175 -7.76 -20.45 0.46
CA LEU A 175 -7.78 -20.03 1.86
C LEU A 175 -8.72 -20.94 2.66
N SER A 176 -8.21 -21.53 3.74
CA SER A 176 -8.99 -22.33 4.68
C SER A 176 -8.68 -21.93 6.10
N LYS A 177 -9.68 -22.03 6.97
CA LYS A 177 -9.55 -21.70 8.39
C LYS A 177 -8.50 -22.56 9.09
N GLU A 178 -8.36 -23.81 8.65
CA GLU A 178 -7.42 -24.78 9.21
C GLU A 178 -5.97 -24.44 8.84
N LYS A 179 -5.73 -23.96 7.61
CA LYS A 179 -4.38 -23.63 7.13
C LYS A 179 -3.92 -22.25 7.58
N GLU A 180 -4.79 -21.25 7.51
CA GLU A 180 -4.44 -19.84 7.73
C GLU A 180 -5.54 -19.16 8.61
N PRO A 181 -5.64 -19.54 9.89
CA PRO A 181 -6.73 -19.08 10.77
C PRO A 181 -6.76 -17.56 10.94
N ASP A 182 -5.60 -16.91 11.06
CA ASP A 182 -5.51 -15.46 11.28
C ASP A 182 -6.02 -14.67 10.07
N ILE A 183 -5.63 -15.09 8.85
CA ILE A 183 -6.10 -14.49 7.60
C ILE A 183 -7.61 -14.75 7.43
N TYR A 184 -8.06 -15.98 7.69
CA TYR A 184 -9.48 -16.33 7.61
C TYR A 184 -10.34 -15.50 8.57
N HIS A 185 -9.89 -15.30 9.80
CA HIS A 185 -10.59 -14.54 10.83
C HIS A 185 -10.53 -13.01 10.63
N ALA A 186 -9.58 -12.53 9.83
CA ALA A 186 -9.52 -11.13 9.42
C ALA A 186 -10.64 -10.76 8.43
N ILE A 187 -11.20 -11.73 7.69
CA ILE A 187 -12.31 -11.51 6.75
C ILE A 187 -13.62 -11.37 7.53
N LYS A 188 -13.97 -10.12 7.86
CA LYS A 188 -15.20 -9.71 8.54
C LYS A 188 -15.59 -8.30 8.10
N PHE A 189 -16.67 -7.74 8.65
CA PHE A 189 -17.07 -6.37 8.30
C PHE A 189 -15.90 -5.38 8.45
N GLY A 190 -15.63 -4.64 7.38
CA GLY A 190 -14.49 -3.72 7.27
C GLY A 190 -13.32 -4.25 6.45
N ALA A 191 -13.24 -5.57 6.20
CA ALA A 191 -12.27 -6.18 5.28
C ALA A 191 -12.65 -5.98 3.80
#